data_AF-A0A951RHH7-F1
#
_entry.id   AF-A0A951RHH7-F1
#
_cell.length_a   1.000
_cell.length_b   1.000
_cell.length_c   1.000
_cell.angle_alpha   90.00
_cell.angle_beta   90.00
_cell.angle_gamma   90.00
#
_symmetry.space_group_name_H-M   'P 1'
#
loop_
_entity.id
_entity.type
_entity.pdbx_description
1 polymer ?
#
loop_
_entity_poly.entity_id
_entity_poly.type
_entity_poly.pdbx_seq_one_letter_code
_entity_poly.pdbx_strand_id
1 'polypeptide(L)' 'TYLSKVTLQWKKKSIDPPVEAELPIVREKARQILGDVDMQPDNLIYRRIMERLMLLNKDDINLFHSFCKFYLKKYHGRVK' A
#
# COMPACT_ATOMS: atom_id res chain seq x y z
N THR A 1 24.55 9.28 -39.11
CA THR A 1 23.36 9.46 -38.25
C THR A 1 22.66 8.12 -38.10
N TYR A 2 22.99 7.35 -37.05
CA TYR A 2 22.41 6.01 -36.83
C TYR A 2 22.00 5.87 -35.36
N LEU A 3 20.83 6.41 -35.02
CA LEU A 3 20.14 6.19 -33.75
C LEU A 3 18.80 5.51 -34.06
N SER A 4 18.84 4.37 -34.73
CA SER A 4 17.64 3.62 -35.06
C SER A 4 17.56 2.34 -34.24
N LYS A 5 16.47 2.22 -33.49
CA LYS A 5 15.84 0.99 -32.97
C LYS A 5 16.31 0.48 -31.61
N VAL A 6 16.17 1.30 -30.57
CA VAL A 6 15.90 0.76 -29.23
C VAL A 6 14.38 0.69 -29.07
N THR A 7 13.76 -0.37 -29.57
CA THR A 7 12.38 -0.71 -29.19
C THR A 7 12.41 -1.32 -27.81
N LEU A 8 12.29 -0.48 -26.77
CA LEU A 8 12.01 -0.94 -25.41
C LEU A 8 10.65 -1.64 -25.43
N GLN A 9 10.66 -2.97 -25.59
CA GLN A 9 9.48 -3.78 -25.35
C GLN A 9 9.20 -3.75 -23.85
N TRP A 10 8.47 -2.73 -23.40
CA TRP A 10 7.98 -2.65 -22.03
C TRP A 10 6.99 -3.79 -21.81
N LYS A 11 7.49 -4.92 -21.30
CA LYS A 11 6.69 -6.07 -20.92
C LYS A 11 5.86 -5.65 -19.72
N LYS A 12 4.55 -5.49 -19.92
CA LYS A 12 3.60 -5.16 -18.85
C LYS A 12 3.77 -6.18 -17.73
N LYS A 13 4.25 -5.71 -16.57
CA LYS A 13 4.50 -6.55 -15.38
C LYS A 13 3.19 -7.26 -15.03
N SER A 14 3.21 -8.58 -14.89
CA SER A 14 2.05 -9.34 -14.45
C SER A 14 1.67 -8.87 -13.05
N ILE A 15 0.46 -8.34 -12.91
CA ILE A 15 -0.05 -7.89 -11.63
C ILE A 15 -0.47 -9.16 -10.88
N ASP A 16 0.35 -9.58 -9.92
CA ASP A 16 0.00 -10.70 -9.06
C ASP A 16 -1.18 -10.29 -8.16
N PRO A 17 -2.21 -11.14 -8.06
CA PRO A 17 -3.33 -10.87 -7.16
C PRO A 17 -2.83 -10.80 -5.70
N PRO A 18 -3.50 -9.99 -4.86
CA PRO A 18 -3.18 -9.93 -3.44
C PRO A 18 -3.35 -11.31 -2.79
N VAL A 19 -2.42 -11.67 -1.91
CA VAL A 19 -2.54 -12.90 -1.11
C VAL A 19 -3.62 -12.65 -0.04
N GLU A 20 -4.67 -13.47 0.00
CA GLU A 20 -5.81 -13.30 0.92
C GLU A 20 -5.39 -13.16 2.40
N ALA A 21 -4.29 -13.81 2.78
CA ALA A 21 -3.72 -13.75 4.13
C ALA A 21 -3.11 -12.37 4.50
N GLU A 22 -2.74 -11.54 3.53
CA GLU A 22 -2.12 -10.23 3.79
C GLU A 22 -3.15 -9.10 3.97
N LEU A 23 -4.35 -9.26 3.40
CA LEU A 23 -5.42 -8.26 3.47
C LEU A 23 -5.82 -7.89 4.91
N PRO A 24 -5.98 -8.82 5.88
CA PRO A 24 -6.28 -8.48 7.27
C PRO A 24 -5.17 -7.65 7.92
N ILE A 25 -3.91 -7.95 7.61
CA ILE A 25 -2.74 -7.26 8.17
C ILE A 25 -2.65 -5.83 7.65
N VAL A 26 -2.88 -5.64 6.34
CA VAL A 26 -2.97 -4.32 5.71
C VAL A 26 -4.10 -3.51 6.33
N ARG A 27 -5.27 -4.12 6.51
CA ARG A 27 -6.46 -3.49 7.12
C ARG A 27 -6.18 -2.96 8.53
N GLU A 28 -5.51 -3.76 9.34
CA GLU A 28 -5.17 -3.40 10.72
C GLU A 28 -4.22 -2.20 10.76
N LYS A 29 -3.14 -2.25 9.99
CA LYS A 29 -2.15 -1.17 9.90
C LYS A 29 -2.77 0.13 9.38
N ALA A 30 -3.64 0.04 8.38
CA ALA A 30 -4.35 1.19 7.86
C ALA A 30 -5.26 1.83 8.91
N ARG A 31 -5.99 1.02 9.70
CA ARG A 31 -6.82 1.53 10.79
C ARG A 31 -5.99 2.26 11.85
N GLN A 32 -4.83 1.72 12.21
CA GLN A 32 -3.91 2.36 13.15
C GLN A 32 -3.45 3.73 12.63
N ILE A 33 -2.96 3.79 11.39
CA ILE A 33 -2.48 5.04 10.77
C ILE A 33 -3.62 6.07 10.64
N LEU A 34 -4.83 5.63 10.28
CA LEU A 34 -6.00 6.51 10.19
C LEU A 34 -6.44 7.01 11.57
N GLY A 35 -6.29 6.19 12.61
CA GLY A 35 -6.52 6.58 14.00
C GLY A 35 -5.48 7.61 14.49
N ASP A 36 -4.22 7.46 14.11
CA ASP A 36 -3.14 8.39 14.47
C ASP A 36 -3.34 9.80 13.87
N VAL A 37 -4.12 9.92 12.80
CA VAL A 37 -4.53 11.21 12.19
C VAL A 37 -5.94 11.66 12.60
N ASP A 38 -6.50 11.04 13.65
CA ASP A 38 -7.84 11.31 14.21
C ASP A 38 -8.99 11.23 13.17
N MET A 39 -8.84 10.32 12.19
CA MET A 39 -9.88 10.11 11.18
C MET A 39 -10.93 9.12 11.68
N GLN A 40 -12.13 9.63 11.90
CA GLN A 40 -13.27 8.86 12.39
C GLN A 40 -13.77 7.81 11.37
N PRO A 41 -14.15 6.60 11.80
CA PRO A 41 -14.66 5.54 10.91
C PRO A 41 -15.92 5.92 10.12
N ASP A 42 -16.75 6.79 10.68
CA ASP A 42 -17.99 7.28 10.06
C ASP A 42 -17.73 8.29 8.92
N ASN A 43 -16.49 8.73 8.76
CA ASN A 43 -16.10 9.61 7.67
C ASN A 43 -16.16 8.86 6.33
N LEU A 44 -16.85 9.42 5.34
CA LEU A 44 -16.91 8.89 3.98
C LEU A 44 -15.50 8.61 3.40
N ILE A 45 -14.53 9.45 3.74
CA ILE A 45 -13.13 9.32 3.29
C ILE A 45 -12.49 8.08 3.92
N TYR A 46 -12.71 7.83 5.21
CA TYR A 46 -12.22 6.63 5.90
C TYR A 46 -12.68 5.37 5.18
N ARG A 47 -13.99 5.27 4.93
CA ARG A 47 -14.58 4.12 4.23
C ARG A 47 -13.99 3.94 2.83
N ARG A 48 -13.86 5.03 2.06
CA ARG A 48 -13.27 5.00 0.72
C ARG A 48 -11.81 4.55 0.72
N ILE A 49 -11.01 4.99 1.69
CA ILE A 49 -9.61 4.56 1.84
C ILE A 49 -9.57 3.05 2.09
N MET A 50 -10.39 2.56 3.01
CA MET A 50 -10.45 1.14 3.35
C MET A 50 -10.92 0.27 2.17
N GLU A 51 -11.92 0.70 1.41
CA GLU A 51 -12.37 0.02 0.20
C GLU A 51 -11.26 -0.04 -0.87
N ARG A 52 -10.51 1.06 -1.05
CA ARG A 52 -9.40 1.11 -2.02
C ARG A 52 -8.21 0.25 -1.62
N LEU A 53 -7.92 0.15 -0.33
CA LEU A 53 -6.86 -0.72 0.18
C LEU A 53 -7.10 -2.21 -0.11
N MET A 54 -8.36 -2.62 -0.23
CA MET A 54 -8.72 -4.00 -0.58
C MET A 54 -8.53 -4.33 -2.07
N LEU A 55 -8.36 -3.31 -2.92
CA LEU A 55 -8.14 -3.47 -4.36
C LEU A 55 -6.65 -3.46 -4.75
N LEU A 56 -5.76 -3.34 -3.75
CA LEU A 56 -4.33 -3.30 -3.99
C LEU A 56 -3.82 -4.64 -4.52
N ASN A 57 -2.89 -4.58 -5.45
CA ASN A 57 -2.16 -5.76 -5.89
C ASN A 57 -1.00 -6.06 -4.92
N LYS A 58 -0.31 -7.17 -5.16
CA LYS A 58 0.82 -7.61 -4.32
C LYS A 58 1.97 -6.58 -4.23
N ASP A 59 2.30 -5.91 -5.34
CA ASP A 59 3.36 -4.89 -5.36
C ASP A 59 2.96 -3.68 -4.49
N ASP A 60 1.70 -3.26 -4.58
CA ASP A 60 1.14 -2.16 -3.78
C ASP A 60 1.07 -2.52 -2.28
N ILE A 61 0.72 -3.76 -1.94
CA ILE A 61 0.73 -4.25 -0.56
C ILE A 61 2.15 -4.22 0.03
N ASN A 62 3.14 -4.68 -0.73
CA ASN A 62 4.54 -4.64 -0.33
C ASN A 62 5.03 -3.19 -0.12
N LEU A 63 4.62 -2.28 -1.00
CA LEU A 63 4.92 -0.86 -0.87
C LEU A 63 4.26 -0.28 0.38
N PHE A 64 2.98 -0.59 0.62
CA PHE A 64 2.25 -0.14 1.80
C PHE A 64 2.89 -0.67 3.09
N HIS A 65 3.32 -1.92 3.12
CA HIS A 65 4.07 -2.48 4.25
C HIS A 65 5.41 -1.77 4.48
N SER A 66 6.13 -1.44 3.41
CA SER A 66 7.37 -0.66 3.49
C SER A 66 7.09 0.72 4.09
N PHE A 67 6.06 1.42 3.59
CA PHE A 67 5.61 2.69 4.15
C PHE A 67 5.25 2.58 5.63
N CYS A 68 4.47 1.57 6.02
CA CYS A 68 4.10 1.35 7.42
C CYS A 68 5.33 1.20 8.32
N LYS A 69 6.39 0.49 7.87
CA LYS A 69 7.64 0.37 8.63
C LYS A 69 8.29 1.73 8.85
N PHE A 70 8.35 2.58 7.83
CA PHE A 70 8.87 3.95 7.97
C PHE A 70 7.99 4.82 8.87
N TYR A 71 6.67 4.73 8.72
CA TYR A 71 5.69 5.45 9.52
C TYR A 71 5.82 5.09 11.00
N LEU A 72 5.76 3.79 11.33
CA LEU A 72 5.89 3.30 12.71
C LEU A 72 7.23 3.67 13.31
N LYS A 73 8.33 3.60 12.54
CA LYS A 73 9.65 4.05 13.03
C LYS A 73 9.67 5.53 13.40
N LYS A 74 8.94 6.37 12.66
CA LYS A 74 8.91 7.82 12.85
C LYS A 74 7.97 8.25 13.99
N TYR A 75 6.77 7.68 14.05
CA TYR A 75 5.71 8.12 14.95
C TYR A 75 5.53 7.24 16.19
N HIS A 76 5.92 5.96 16.12
CA HIS A 76 5.79 4.98 17.22
C HIS A 76 7.16 4.51 17.73
N GLY A 77 8.20 5.35 17.62
CA GLY A 77 9.60 4.97 17.76
C GLY A 77 9.94 4.07 18.97
N ARG A 78 10.12 2.76 18.67
CA ARG A 78 10.69 1.64 19.48
C ARG A 78 9.87 1.27 20.74
N VAL A 79 9.47 0.02 21.02
CA VAL A 79 10.18 -1.27 21.22
C VAL A 79 9.08 -2.38 21.25
N LYS A 80 9.19 -3.55 20.61
CA LYS A 80 10.08 -4.70 20.91
C LYS A 80 10.63 -5.35 19.66
#